data_AF-A0A9E0NCU7-F1
#
_entry.id   AF-A0A9E0NCU7-F1
#
_cell.length_a   1.000
_cell.length_b   1.000
_cell.length_c   1.000
_cell.angle_alpha   90.00
_cell.angle_beta   90.00
_cell.angle_gamma   90.00
#
_symmetry.space_group_name_H-M   'P 1'
#
loop_
_entity.id
_entity.type
_entity.pdbx_description
1 polymer ?
#
loop_
_entity_poly.entity_id
_entity_poly.type
_entity_poly.pdbx_seq_one_letter_code
_entity_poly.pdbx_strand_id
1 'polypeptide(L)'
;MSSEIDSIFSKAHEELDRALDHLRKELTKVRTGKASTAILDGIMVNYYGAPVPVSQVANISVSDTRTINIQPWEKKMIQEIEHAIFAANLGLTPQNDGELIRISIPPLTEERRKEFVKQVKHYGEEARVSIRTSRHKVLDSIKREQ
;
A
#
# COMPACT_ATOMS: atom_id res chain seq x y z
N MET A 1 -37.37 -17.25 8.76
CA MET A 1 -36.47 -18.20 9.47
C MET A 1 -35.26 -18.62 8.64
N SER A 2 -35.33 -19.51 7.63
CA SER A 2 -34.10 -19.91 6.90
C SER A 2 -33.47 -18.76 6.09
N SER A 3 -34.29 -17.96 5.41
CA SER A 3 -33.83 -16.85 4.57
C SER A 3 -33.20 -15.68 5.35
N GLU A 4 -33.64 -15.44 6.58
CA GLU A 4 -33.10 -14.37 7.44
C GLU A 4 -31.74 -14.75 8.01
N ILE A 5 -31.61 -16.01 8.45
CA ILE A 5 -30.34 -16.59 8.91
C ILE A 5 -29.31 -16.60 7.78
N ASP A 6 -29.71 -16.97 6.56
CA ASP A 6 -28.83 -16.94 5.37
C ASP A 6 -28.35 -15.51 5.06
N SER A 7 -29.24 -14.52 5.20
CA SER A 7 -28.89 -13.10 5.05
C SER A 7 -27.91 -12.63 6.13
N ILE A 8 -28.04 -13.08 7.39
CA ILE A 8 -27.08 -12.78 8.46
C ILE A 8 -25.71 -13.37 8.13
N PHE A 9 -25.65 -14.62 7.67
CA PHE A 9 -24.39 -15.26 7.29
C PHE A 9 -23.71 -14.57 6.10
N SER A 10 -24.50 -14.14 5.10
CA SER A 10 -23.98 -13.38 3.95
C SER A 10 -23.37 -12.05 4.40
N LYS A 11 -24.06 -11.27 5.25
CA LYS A 11 -23.53 -10.03 5.82
C LYS A 11 -22.27 -10.26 6.66
N ALA A 12 -22.23 -11.34 7.43
CA ALA A 12 -21.06 -11.73 8.22
C ALA A 12 -19.84 -12.00 7.32
N HIS A 13 -20.04 -12.72 6.21
CA HIS A 13 -18.97 -12.98 5.25
C HIS A 13 -18.41 -11.69 4.67
N GLU A 14 -19.27 -10.76 4.25
CA GLU A 14 -18.84 -9.46 3.74
C GLU A 14 -18.03 -8.66 4.77
N GLU A 15 -18.43 -8.66 6.05
CA GLU A 15 -17.68 -7.96 7.10
C GLU A 15 -16.29 -8.58 7.32
N LEU A 16 -16.19 -9.92 7.29
CA LEU A 16 -14.93 -10.63 7.43
C LEU A 16 -14.00 -10.38 6.24
N ASP A 17 -14.53 -10.42 5.02
CA ASP A 17 -13.76 -10.12 3.82
C ASP A 17 -13.25 -8.68 3.82
N ARG A 18 -14.08 -7.72 4.24
CA ARG A 18 -13.64 -6.32 4.41
C ARG A 18 -12.52 -6.20 5.43
N ALA A 19 -12.57 -6.93 6.54
CA ALA A 19 -11.50 -6.91 7.54
C ALA A 19 -10.18 -7.50 6.99
N LEU A 20 -10.26 -8.56 6.17
CA LEU A 20 -9.10 -9.15 5.50
C LEU A 20 -8.52 -8.22 4.43
N ASP A 21 -9.36 -7.56 3.64
CA ASP A 21 -8.91 -6.62 2.62
C ASP A 21 -8.29 -5.36 3.24
N HIS A 22 -8.81 -4.90 4.37
CA HIS A 22 -8.17 -3.82 5.14
C HIS A 22 -6.77 -4.24 5.59
N LEU A 23 -6.62 -5.44 6.18
CA LEU A 23 -5.31 -5.96 6.59
C LEU A 23 -4.35 -6.04 5.41
N ARG A 24 -4.80 -6.55 4.25
CA ARG A 24 -3.96 -6.63 3.04
C ARG A 24 -3.45 -5.27 2.61
N LYS A 25 -4.32 -4.25 2.58
CA LYS A 25 -3.96 -2.87 2.22
C LYS A 25 -2.92 -2.28 3.19
N GLU A 26 -3.10 -2.49 4.49
CA GLU A 26 -2.14 -2.01 5.48
C GLU A 26 -0.78 -2.71 5.35
N LEU A 27 -0.76 -4.02 5.11
CA LEU A 27 0.48 -4.76 4.89
C LEU A 27 1.23 -4.33 3.63
N THR A 28 0.52 -3.99 2.54
CA THR A 28 1.16 -3.48 1.31
C THR A 28 1.86 -2.14 1.51
N LYS A 29 1.42 -1.33 2.47
CA LYS A 29 2.05 -0.04 2.79
C LYS A 29 3.34 -0.19 3.60
N VAL A 30 3.55 -1.34 4.25
CA VAL A 30 4.75 -1.56 5.08
C VAL A 30 5.96 -1.77 4.18
N ARG A 31 6.95 -0.87 4.31
CA ARG A 31 8.17 -0.89 3.51
C ARG A 31 9.12 -1.99 4.00
N THR A 32 9.11 -3.13 3.33
CA THR A 32 9.94 -4.31 3.70
C THR A 32 11.39 -4.24 3.21
N GLY A 33 11.83 -3.09 2.69
CA GLY A 33 13.21 -2.89 2.22
C GLY A 33 13.52 -3.56 0.87
N LYS A 34 12.53 -4.18 0.24
CA LYS A 34 12.57 -4.59 -1.16
C LYS A 34 12.02 -3.48 -2.05
N ALA A 35 12.62 -3.31 -3.22
CA ALA A 35 12.09 -2.47 -4.27
C ALA A 35 10.75 -3.03 -4.75
N SER A 36 9.72 -2.19 -4.67
CA SER A 36 8.38 -2.45 -5.16
C SER A 36 7.86 -1.17 -5.81
N THR A 37 7.13 -1.32 -6.91
CA THR A 37 6.48 -0.20 -7.61
C THR A 37 5.46 0.50 -6.73
N ALA A 38 4.86 -0.22 -5.76
CA ALA A 38 3.88 0.31 -4.82
C ALA A 38 4.41 1.43 -3.91
N ILE A 39 5.73 1.62 -3.81
CA ILE A 39 6.33 2.72 -3.04
C ILE A 39 6.04 4.08 -3.71
N LEU A 40 5.83 4.08 -5.02
CA LEU A 40 5.58 5.28 -5.82
C LEU A 40 4.07 5.54 -6.03
N ASP A 41 3.20 4.66 -5.51
CA ASP A 41 1.76 4.83 -5.57
C ASP A 41 1.34 5.99 -4.65
N GLY A 42 0.83 7.07 -5.25
CA GLY A 42 0.42 8.29 -4.55
C GLY A 42 1.29 9.51 -4.82
N ILE A 43 2.39 9.37 -5.58
CA ILE A 43 3.16 10.52 -6.04
C ILE A 43 2.46 11.14 -7.25
N MET A 44 2.13 12.43 -7.12
CA MET A 44 1.52 13.23 -8.17
C MET A 44 2.59 14.13 -8.79
N VAL A 45 2.65 14.13 -10.12
CA VAL A 45 3.53 14.98 -10.94
C VAL A 45 2.66 15.98 -11.66
N ASN A 46 3.14 17.22 -11.75
CA ASN A 46 2.44 18.25 -12.51
C ASN A 46 2.70 18.06 -14.01
N TYR A 47 1.72 17.56 -14.75
CA TYR A 47 1.77 17.42 -16.20
C TYR A 47 0.94 18.55 -16.83
N TYR A 48 1.63 19.50 -17.47
CA TYR A 48 1.00 20.67 -18.13
C TYR A 48 -0.04 21.41 -17.28
N GLY A 49 0.21 21.55 -15.97
CA GLY A 49 -0.66 22.31 -15.05
C GLY A 49 -1.70 21.47 -14.31
N ALA A 50 -1.79 20.17 -14.58
CA ALA A 50 -2.66 19.24 -13.85
C ALA A 50 -1.83 18.19 -13.08
N PRO A 51 -2.15 17.91 -11.81
CA PRO A 51 -1.50 16.83 -11.06
C PRO A 51 -2.01 15.47 -11.57
N VAL A 52 -1.10 14.66 -12.09
CA VAL A 52 -1.35 13.28 -12.54
C VAL A 52 -0.41 12.31 -11.82
N PRO A 53 -0.82 11.05 -11.60
CA PRO A 53 0.07 10.05 -10.97
C PRO A 53 1.34 9.79 -11.80
N VAL A 54 2.48 9.58 -11.14
CA VAL A 54 3.75 9.23 -11.82
C VAL A 54 3.58 8.03 -12.75
N SER A 55 2.76 7.05 -12.38
CA SER A 55 2.50 5.83 -13.16
C SER A 55 1.88 6.09 -14.54
N GLN A 56 1.24 7.25 -14.74
CA GLN A 56 0.67 7.63 -16.04
C GLN A 56 1.69 8.37 -16.92
N VAL A 57 2.68 9.03 -16.31
CA VAL A 57 3.68 9.85 -17.00
C VAL A 57 4.99 9.08 -17.27
N ALA A 58 5.19 7.95 -16.59
CA ALA A 58 6.38 7.13 -16.72
C ALA A 58 6.09 5.64 -16.55
N ASN A 59 6.89 4.83 -17.23
CA ASN A 59 6.95 3.39 -16.99
C ASN A 59 7.85 3.10 -15.79
N ILE A 60 7.31 2.40 -14.79
CA ILE A 60 8.00 2.09 -13.54
C ILE A 60 8.33 0.59 -13.56
N SER A 61 9.62 0.26 -13.46
CA SER A 61 10.08 -1.12 -13.41
C SER A 61 11.06 -1.34 -12.26
N VAL A 62 11.06 -2.55 -11.70
CA VAL A 62 12.03 -2.96 -10.68
C VAL A 62 13.17 -3.65 -11.42
N SER A 63 14.35 -3.04 -11.44
CA SER A 63 15.53 -3.58 -12.14
C SER A 63 16.38 -4.48 -11.26
N ASP A 64 16.44 -4.17 -9.97
CA ASP A 64 17.05 -5.04 -8.96
C ASP A 64 16.21 -4.97 -7.67
N THR A 65 16.41 -5.91 -6.78
CA THR A 65 15.79 -6.01 -5.45
C THR A 65 15.86 -4.73 -4.61
N ARG A 66 16.75 -3.77 -4.94
CA ARG A 66 16.90 -2.48 -4.26
C ARG A 66 16.83 -1.28 -5.21
N THR A 67 16.58 -1.49 -6.50
CA THR A 67 16.65 -0.43 -7.51
C THR A 67 15.39 -0.38 -8.34
N ILE A 68 14.72 0.77 -8.31
CA ILE A 68 13.57 1.08 -9.14
C ILE A 68 14.03 1.99 -10.28
N ASN A 69 13.65 1.64 -11.50
CA ASN A 69 13.86 2.45 -12.68
C ASN A 69 12.53 3.07 -13.09
N ILE A 70 12.53 4.38 -13.32
CA ILE A 70 11.42 5.15 -13.82
C ILE A 70 11.83 5.71 -15.18
N GLN A 71 11.14 5.27 -16.23
CA GLN A 71 11.36 5.71 -17.59
C GLN A 71 10.22 6.63 -18.02
N PRO A 72 10.41 7.95 -18.06
CA PRO A 72 9.38 8.87 -18.51
C PRO A 72 9.14 8.75 -20.02
N TRP A 73 7.89 8.97 -20.43
CA TRP A 73 7.55 9.02 -21.86
C TRP A 73 8.13 10.26 -22.55
N GLU A 74 8.30 11.35 -21.79
CA GLU A 74 8.85 12.62 -22.26
C GLU A 74 10.07 13.04 -21.42
N LYS A 75 11.21 13.31 -22.07
CA LYS A 75 12.45 13.70 -21.38
C LYS A 75 12.33 15.00 -20.58
N LYS A 76 11.44 15.91 -20.98
CA LYS A 76 11.19 17.16 -20.26
C LYS A 76 10.55 16.94 -18.88
N MET A 77 9.86 15.81 -18.69
CA MET A 77 9.20 15.47 -17.42
C MET A 77 10.17 14.91 -16.37
N ILE A 78 11.43 14.64 -16.72
CA ILE A 78 12.42 14.08 -15.81
C ILE A 78 12.59 14.95 -14.56
N GLN A 79 12.73 16.27 -14.74
CA GLN A 79 12.92 17.22 -13.63
C GLN A 79 11.70 17.30 -12.70
N GLU A 80 10.49 17.28 -13.26
CA GLU A 80 9.27 17.33 -12.47
C GLU A 80 9.00 16.04 -11.70
N ILE A 81 9.34 14.89 -12.30
CA ILE A 81 9.29 13.60 -11.60
C ILE A 81 10.32 13.57 -10.47
N GLU A 82 11.54 14.05 -10.72
CA GLU A 82 12.59 14.14 -9.71
C GLU A 82 12.15 14.99 -8.51
N HIS A 83 11.61 16.18 -8.80
CA HIS A 83 11.10 17.10 -7.79
C HIS A 83 9.91 16.49 -7.02
N ALA A 84 8.96 15.84 -7.71
CA ALA A 84 7.82 15.19 -7.06
C ALA A 84 8.24 14.05 -6.12
N ILE A 85 9.24 13.26 -6.51
CA ILE A 85 9.77 12.15 -5.68
C ILE A 85 10.52 12.69 -4.46
N PHE A 86 11.29 13.78 -4.64
CA PHE A 86 11.95 14.46 -3.53
C PHE A 86 10.93 15.09 -2.56
N ALA A 87 9.91 15.76 -3.10
CA ALA A 87 8.83 16.39 -2.33
C ALA A 87 7.96 15.37 -1.58
N ALA A 88 7.79 14.16 -2.12
CA ALA A 88 7.13 13.04 -1.43
C ALA A 88 7.88 12.57 -0.17
N ASN A 89 9.08 13.10 0.08
CA ASN A 89 9.89 12.91 1.29
C ASN A 89 10.06 11.43 1.66
N LEU A 90 10.26 10.59 0.64
CA LEU A 90 10.42 9.15 0.79
C LEU A 90 11.79 8.78 1.40
N GLY A 91 12.68 9.75 1.59
CA GLY A 91 14.07 9.53 2.00
C GLY A 91 14.90 8.83 0.92
N LEU A 92 14.46 8.93 -0.34
CA LEU A 92 15.08 8.30 -1.50
C LEU A 92 15.65 9.41 -2.40
N THR A 93 16.90 9.26 -2.80
CA THR A 93 17.54 10.17 -3.75
C THR A 93 17.42 9.60 -5.16
N PRO A 94 16.66 10.25 -6.07
CA PRO A 94 16.68 9.88 -7.47
C PRO A 94 18.07 10.17 -8.08
N GLN A 95 18.53 9.28 -8.95
CA GLN A 95 19.72 9.42 -9.78
C GLN A 95 19.26 9.55 -11.22
N ASN A 96 19.70 10.60 -11.91
CA ASN A 96 19.24 10.91 -13.25
C ASN A 96 20.31 10.53 -14.29
N ASP A 97 20.00 9.53 -15.13
CA ASP A 97 20.86 9.06 -16.22
C ASP A 97 20.53 9.78 -17.56
N GLY A 98 19.69 10.82 -17.55
CA GLY A 98 19.30 11.64 -18.71
C GLY A 98 18.15 11.07 -19.55
N GLU A 99 17.89 9.77 -19.44
CA GLU A 99 16.74 9.09 -20.06
C GLU A 99 15.96 8.23 -19.05
N LEU A 100 16.61 7.82 -17.97
CA LEU A 100 16.07 6.98 -16.92
C LEU A 100 16.34 7.65 -15.57
N ILE A 101 15.37 7.58 -14.67
CA ILE A 101 15.54 7.96 -13.27
C ILE A 101 15.67 6.68 -12.46
N ARG A 102 16.79 6.53 -11.76
CA ARG A 102 17.10 5.37 -10.91
C ARG A 102 16.95 5.74 -9.45
N ILE A 103 16.25 4.92 -8.68
CA ILE A 103 16.08 5.12 -7.25
C ILE A 103 16.67 3.93 -6.52
N SER A 104 17.68 4.19 -5.68
CA SER A 104 18.26 3.19 -4.79
C SER A 104 17.60 3.23 -3.42
N ILE A 105 17.07 2.09 -2.97
CA ILE A 105 16.49 1.96 -1.64
C ILE A 105 17.63 1.62 -0.65
N PRO A 106 17.83 2.43 0.40
CA PRO A 106 18.86 2.15 1.40
C PRO A 106 18.51 0.87 2.18
N PRO A 107 19.53 0.14 2.69
CA PRO A 107 19.29 -1.03 3.51
C PRO A 107 18.56 -0.65 4.80
N LEU A 108 17.59 -1.47 5.20
CA LEU A 108 16.94 -1.33 6.51
C LEU A 108 17.93 -1.59 7.63
N THR A 109 18.05 -0.65 8.57
CA THR A 109 18.77 -0.86 9.82
C THR A 109 18.03 -1.87 10.71
N GLU A 110 18.74 -2.47 11.67
CA GLU A 110 18.16 -3.46 12.57
C GLU A 110 17.04 -2.85 13.43
N GLU A 111 17.19 -1.60 13.86
CA GLU A 111 16.19 -0.84 14.61
C GLU A 111 14.90 -0.64 13.81
N ARG A 112 15.01 -0.17 12.55
CA ARG A 112 13.86 -0.02 11.64
C ARG A 112 13.15 -1.35 11.38
N ARG A 113 13.91 -2.45 11.25
CA ARG A 113 13.33 -3.79 11.11
C ARG A 113 12.51 -4.18 12.34
N LYS A 114 13.01 -3.92 13.55
CA LYS A 114 12.28 -4.21 14.80
C LYS A 114 11.01 -3.37 14.92
N GLU A 115 11.04 -2.11 14.50
CA GLU A 115 9.84 -1.24 14.43
C GLU A 115 8.77 -1.82 13.50
N PHE A 116 9.14 -2.16 12.26
CA PHE A 116 8.19 -2.73 11.30
C PHE A 116 7.61 -4.07 11.75
N VAL A 117 8.40 -4.93 12.41
CA VAL A 117 7.88 -6.18 12.97
C VAL A 117 6.83 -5.91 14.06
N LYS A 118 7.04 -4.92 14.93
CA LYS A 118 6.05 -4.52 15.94
C LYS A 118 4.78 -3.98 15.28
N GLN A 119 4.92 -3.15 14.25
CA GLN A 119 3.81 -2.57 13.50
C GLN A 119 2.98 -3.66 12.79
N VAL A 120 3.63 -4.59 12.09
CA VAL A 120 2.94 -5.71 11.42
C VAL A 120 2.21 -6.61 12.42
N LYS A 121 2.82 -6.89 13.59
CA LYS A 121 2.15 -7.63 14.66
C LYS A 121 0.90 -6.91 15.17
N HIS A 122 0.96 -5.58 15.29
CA HIS A 122 -0.18 -4.77 15.70
C HIS A 122 -1.33 -4.86 14.69
N TYR A 123 -1.06 -4.68 13.40
CA TYR A 123 -2.07 -4.82 12.34
C TYR A 123 -2.69 -6.22 12.31
N GLY A 124 -1.88 -7.26 12.51
CA GLY A 124 -2.36 -8.63 12.61
C GLY A 124 -3.31 -8.85 13.79
N GLU A 125 -3.03 -8.24 14.95
CA GLU A 125 -3.92 -8.35 16.11
C GLU A 125 -5.20 -7.53 15.94
N GLU A 126 -5.15 -6.31 15.39
CA GLU A 126 -6.35 -5.52 15.07
C GLU A 126 -7.31 -6.30 14.16
N ALA A 127 -6.79 -6.94 13.10
CA ALA A 127 -7.60 -7.76 12.22
C ALA A 127 -8.23 -8.96 12.96
N ARG A 128 -7.47 -9.63 13.84
CA ARG A 128 -7.99 -10.74 14.65
C ARG A 128 -9.07 -10.29 15.63
N VAL A 129 -8.89 -9.14 16.29
CA VAL A 129 -9.88 -8.57 17.20
C VAL A 129 -11.15 -8.22 16.41
N SER A 130 -11.01 -7.53 15.28
CA SER A 130 -12.14 -7.18 14.40
C SER A 130 -12.95 -8.41 13.98
N ILE A 131 -12.29 -9.48 13.53
CA ILE A 131 -12.92 -10.75 13.16
C ILE A 131 -13.67 -11.38 14.34
N ARG A 132 -13.06 -11.40 15.54
CA ARG A 132 -13.71 -11.94 16.74
C ARG A 132 -14.94 -11.13 17.14
N THR A 133 -14.86 -9.81 17.05
CA THR A 133 -15.97 -8.90 17.38
C THR A 133 -17.11 -9.02 16.38
N SER A 134 -16.83 -9.09 15.07
CA SER A 134 -17.86 -9.33 14.05
C SER A 134 -18.55 -10.68 14.27
N ARG A 135 -17.78 -11.74 14.53
CA ARG A 135 -18.35 -13.06 14.89
C ARG A 135 -19.26 -12.99 16.11
N HIS A 136 -18.89 -12.23 17.15
CA HIS A 136 -19.72 -12.07 18.35
C HIS A 136 -21.04 -11.35 18.04
N LYS A 137 -21.00 -10.26 17.26
CA LYS A 137 -22.20 -9.54 16.80
C LYS A 137 -23.16 -10.44 16.01
N VAL A 138 -22.62 -11.30 15.16
CA VAL A 138 -23.40 -12.26 14.37
C VAL A 138 -24.09 -13.27 15.29
N LEU A 139 -23.38 -13.84 16.25
CA LEU A 139 -23.96 -14.76 17.25
C LEU A 139 -25.06 -14.10 18.09
N ASP A 140 -24.85 -12.85 18.53
CA ASP A 140 -25.86 -12.11 19.29
C ASP A 140 -27.10 -11.79 18.45
N SER A 141 -26.92 -11.53 17.15
CA SER A 141 -28.03 -11.30 16.22
C SER A 141 -28.86 -12.57 16.03
N ILE A 142 -28.20 -13.72 15.82
CA ILE A 142 -28.88 -15.03 15.71
C ILE A 142 -29.65 -15.37 17.00
N LYS A 143 -29.06 -15.11 18.17
CA LYS A 143 -29.72 -15.34 19.46
C LYS A 143 -30.93 -14.44 19.72
N ARG A 144 -30.99 -13.25 19.11
CA ARG A 144 -32.14 -12.33 19.23
C ARG A 144 -33.28 -12.70 18.29
N GLU A 145 -32.98 -13.39 17.19
CA GLU A 145 -33.97 -13.87 16.22
C GLU A 145 -34.52 -15.26 16.56
N GLN A 146 -33.87 -15.99 17.48
CA GLN A 146 -34.44 -17.17 18.16
C GLN A 146 -35.39 -16.77 19.29
#